data_AF-A0A965PN37-F1
#
_entry.id   AF-A0A965PN37-F1
#
_cell.length_a   1.000
_cell.length_b   1.000
_cell.length_c   1.000
_cell.angle_alpha   90.00
_cell.angle_beta   90.00
_cell.angle_gamma   90.00
#
_symmetry.space_group_name_H-M   'P 1'
#
loop_
_entity.id
_entity.type
_entity.pdbx_description
1 polymer ?
#
loop_
_entity_poly.entity_id
_entity_poly.type
_entity_poly.pdbx_seq_one_letter_code
_entity_poly.pdbx_strand_id
1 'polypeptide(L)'
;MDVSTNSTWNSVRATFGITSGKWYWEYTMSAAGYTMVGIGTTAVSLAGYIGQSASGYAFYSLNGNKWNSGTAASYGNSFTTNDVVGVAFDADSGKIWFSKNGTWQASGDPAAGTNAAYTSIPSSTYFPTISQDNSLPASTGGTLNAGARSFAYTAPSGFKALCTTNLPAPLVTKSNTVMDVVIYTGNGSTQSITGLGFSPDFAWFKRRDSANNHALFDIVRGSGKFLISSDTGGEGTDSNSLISFDTSGFTIGQSVSAPSFNISSGSYVAWSWDAGTSTVSNTQGSITSQVRANATAGFSVVTYTVGSNTSQTIGHGLGVAPQLIIVKERNQSNNWFVYHNSIGNGNYLSLNTTTASTASNLWNSTSPTSTVFTIRSGGSSPTYDGRDHVAYCFSPVVGYSSFGSYTGNGSSDGPFVYTGFRPRWILWKPIVAGAFDWVLRDAVRDPYNIVSNYLLPNASGAEGAIAEIDILSNGFKFRNNLSGNNTNGVQVIYAAFAESPFNYSRAR
;
A
#
# COMPACT_ATOMS: atom_id res chain seq x y z
N MET A 1 22.34 -10.98 16.70
CA MET A 1 20.97 -10.70 17.16
C MET A 1 20.51 -11.99 17.83
N ASP A 2 20.36 -11.98 19.15
CA ASP A 2 20.04 -13.17 19.91
C ASP A 2 18.54 -13.12 20.27
N VAL A 3 17.78 -14.11 19.79
CA VAL A 3 16.35 -14.25 20.04
C VAL A 3 16.11 -15.73 20.28
N SER A 4 15.92 -16.11 21.54
CA SER A 4 15.48 -17.45 21.90
C SER A 4 14.03 -17.67 21.47
N THR A 5 13.81 -18.41 20.38
CA THR A 5 12.51 -18.98 20.03
C THR A 5 12.57 -20.50 20.24
N ASN A 6 11.51 -21.10 20.76
CA ASN A 6 11.36 -22.55 20.94
C ASN A 6 11.21 -23.32 19.60
N SER A 7 11.67 -22.76 18.47
CA SER A 7 11.62 -23.37 17.15
C SER A 7 13.03 -23.73 16.71
N THR A 8 13.25 -24.97 16.29
CA THR A 8 14.52 -25.38 15.69
C THR A 8 14.73 -24.72 14.33
N TRP A 9 13.68 -24.19 13.68
CA TRP A 9 13.77 -23.55 12.37
C TRP A 9 13.64 -22.04 12.43
N ASN A 10 14.54 -21.34 11.74
CA ASN A 10 14.47 -19.90 11.53
C ASN A 10 14.61 -19.57 10.04
N SER A 11 13.94 -18.51 9.61
CA SER A 11 13.96 -18.06 8.22
C SER A 11 14.39 -16.61 8.10
N VAL A 12 15.09 -16.31 7.01
CA VAL A 12 15.40 -14.96 6.55
C VAL A 12 14.82 -14.75 5.17
N ARG A 13 14.55 -13.49 4.84
CA ARG A 13 13.91 -13.11 3.59
C ARG A 13 14.55 -11.88 3.00
N ALA A 14 14.70 -11.87 1.68
CA ALA A 14 15.14 -10.70 0.94
C ALA A 14 14.09 -9.57 0.99
N THR A 15 14.55 -8.35 0.77
CA THR A 15 13.67 -7.16 0.73
C THR A 15 13.15 -6.84 -0.67
N PHE A 16 13.59 -7.58 -1.69
CA PHE A 16 13.11 -7.42 -3.07
C PHE A 16 11.85 -8.26 -3.30
N GLY A 17 10.70 -7.58 -3.43
CA GLY A 17 9.41 -8.23 -3.69
C GLY A 17 9.20 -8.44 -5.19
N ILE A 18 8.93 -9.69 -5.56
CA ILE A 18 8.69 -10.14 -6.93
C ILE A 18 7.17 -10.27 -7.14
N THR A 19 6.61 -9.43 -8.01
CA THR A 19 5.18 -9.44 -8.37
C THR A 19 4.89 -9.90 -9.79
N SER A 20 5.88 -9.79 -10.69
CA SER A 20 5.78 -10.10 -12.12
C SER A 20 7.18 -10.30 -12.68
N GLY A 21 7.30 -10.85 -13.89
CA GLY A 21 8.56 -11.09 -14.59
C GLY A 21 9.25 -12.41 -14.23
N LYS A 22 10.41 -12.63 -14.87
CA LYS A 22 11.24 -13.82 -14.70
C LYS A 22 12.56 -13.46 -14.03
N TRP A 23 12.86 -14.13 -12.91
CA TRP A 23 13.95 -13.77 -12.01
C TRP A 23 14.84 -14.93 -11.64
N TYR A 24 16.13 -14.68 -11.53
CA TYR A 24 17.13 -15.66 -11.15
C TYR A 24 18.04 -15.13 -10.03
N TRP A 25 18.35 -16.02 -9.09
CA TRP A 25 19.35 -15.81 -8.05
C TRP A 25 19.99 -17.14 -7.65
N GLU A 26 21.10 -17.07 -6.93
CA GLU A 26 21.80 -18.24 -6.42
C GLU A 26 21.88 -18.19 -4.89
N TYR A 27 21.85 -19.36 -4.27
CA TYR A 27 22.20 -19.56 -2.87
C TYR A 27 23.38 -20.53 -2.77
N THR A 28 24.48 -20.10 -2.16
CA THR A 28 25.63 -20.97 -1.87
C THR A 28 25.59 -21.38 -0.41
N MET A 29 25.54 -22.68 -0.15
CA MET A 29 25.57 -23.23 1.20
C MET A 29 27.01 -23.20 1.75
N SER A 30 27.25 -22.51 2.86
CA SER A 30 28.62 -22.33 3.39
C SER A 30 29.02 -23.36 4.46
N ALA A 31 28.06 -24.11 5.01
CA ALA A 31 28.31 -25.16 5.98
C ALA A 31 27.24 -26.26 5.89
N ALA A 32 27.59 -27.47 6.32
CA ALA A 32 26.69 -28.63 6.30
C ALA A 32 25.56 -28.43 7.31
N GLY A 33 24.32 -28.72 6.90
CA GLY A 33 23.14 -28.56 7.74
C GLY A 33 21.83 -28.77 6.98
N TYR A 34 20.71 -28.48 7.64
CA TYR A 34 19.39 -28.52 7.01
C TYR A 34 18.98 -27.12 6.59
N THR A 35 18.76 -26.95 5.29
CA THR A 35 18.41 -25.66 4.69
C THR A 35 17.31 -25.84 3.66
N MET A 36 16.34 -24.95 3.67
CA MET A 36 15.34 -24.83 2.62
C MET A 36 15.57 -23.53 1.84
N VAL A 37 15.65 -23.63 0.52
CA VAL A 37 15.79 -22.51 -0.40
C VAL A 37 14.50 -22.35 -1.18
N GLY A 38 13.96 -21.14 -1.28
CA GLY A 38 12.69 -20.96 -1.98
C GLY A 38 12.17 -19.55 -2.02
N ILE A 39 10.85 -19.44 -2.15
CA ILE A 39 10.12 -18.19 -2.12
C ILE A 39 8.99 -18.23 -1.08
N GLY A 40 8.68 -17.08 -0.49
CA GLY A 40 7.57 -16.93 0.44
C GLY A 40 6.95 -15.54 0.38
N THR A 41 5.64 -15.45 0.63
CA THR A 41 4.94 -14.16 0.82
C THR A 41 5.12 -13.65 2.25
N THR A 42 4.74 -12.40 2.55
CA THR A 42 4.72 -11.81 3.92
C THR A 42 3.98 -12.65 4.97
N ALA A 43 3.14 -13.60 4.56
CA ALA A 43 2.46 -14.52 5.46
C ALA A 43 3.32 -15.71 5.95
N VAL A 44 4.48 -16.00 5.33
CA VAL A 44 5.39 -17.04 5.85
C VAL A 44 6.03 -16.56 7.17
N SER A 45 5.86 -17.35 8.23
CA SER A 45 6.49 -17.12 9.53
C SER A 45 8.02 -17.19 9.43
N LEU A 46 8.72 -16.24 10.05
CA LEU A 46 10.18 -16.27 10.12
C LEU A 46 10.71 -17.14 11.26
N ALA A 47 9.86 -17.55 12.20
CA ALA A 47 10.19 -18.48 13.29
C ALA A 47 9.93 -19.96 12.90
N GLY A 48 9.86 -20.26 11.61
CA GLY A 48 9.63 -21.60 11.08
C GLY A 48 10.39 -21.82 9.77
N TYR A 49 9.89 -22.70 8.92
CA TYR A 49 10.48 -23.01 7.61
C TYR A 49 9.54 -22.72 6.44
N ILE A 50 10.12 -22.41 5.27
CA ILE A 50 9.38 -22.17 4.03
C ILE A 50 8.68 -23.45 3.60
N GLY A 51 7.42 -23.32 3.18
CA GLY A 51 6.62 -24.47 2.80
C GLY A 51 5.92 -25.15 3.97
N GLN A 52 6.06 -24.65 5.21
CA GLN A 52 5.21 -25.04 6.33
C GLN A 52 3.74 -24.65 6.09
N SER A 53 3.50 -23.48 5.47
CA SER A 53 2.17 -23.03 5.04
C SER A 53 2.07 -23.01 3.52
N ALA A 54 0.86 -22.81 3.00
CA ALA A 54 0.63 -22.65 1.56
C ALA A 54 1.30 -21.40 0.96
N SER A 55 1.77 -20.47 1.80
CA SER A 55 2.38 -19.19 1.38
C SER A 55 3.87 -19.29 1.02
N GLY A 56 4.49 -20.47 1.16
CA GLY A 56 5.90 -20.70 0.86
C GLY A 56 6.13 -21.94 0.00
N TYR A 57 7.13 -21.89 -0.88
CA TYR A 57 7.51 -22.97 -1.79
C TYR A 57 9.01 -23.19 -1.68
N ALA A 58 9.45 -24.40 -1.31
CA ALA A 58 10.82 -24.65 -0.89
C ALA A 58 11.45 -25.89 -1.50
N PHE A 59 12.76 -25.87 -1.66
CA PHE A 59 13.62 -27.01 -2.02
C PHE A 59 14.56 -27.33 -0.85
N TYR A 60 14.58 -28.59 -0.41
CA TYR A 60 15.17 -29.00 0.85
C TYR A 60 16.52 -29.73 0.70
N SER A 61 17.52 -29.30 1.47
CA SER A 61 18.90 -29.80 1.39
C SER A 61 19.07 -31.28 1.71
N LEU A 62 18.34 -31.81 2.70
CA LEU A 62 18.58 -33.15 3.25
C LEU A 62 18.38 -34.26 2.22
N ASN A 63 17.30 -34.19 1.44
CA ASN A 63 16.88 -35.26 0.55
C ASN A 63 16.44 -34.77 -0.83
N GLY A 64 16.54 -33.47 -1.11
CA GLY A 64 16.10 -32.90 -2.38
C GLY A 64 14.59 -32.88 -2.57
N ASN A 65 13.81 -33.04 -1.50
CA ASN A 65 12.36 -32.89 -1.58
C ASN A 65 11.96 -31.42 -1.77
N LYS A 66 10.82 -31.22 -2.41
CA LYS A 66 10.12 -29.94 -2.45
C LYS A 66 9.03 -29.90 -1.37
N TRP A 67 8.84 -28.75 -0.74
CA TRP A 67 7.90 -28.54 0.39
C TRP A 67 6.91 -27.40 0.14
N ASN A 68 5.62 -27.65 0.36
CA ASN A 68 4.57 -26.64 0.39
C ASN A 68 3.41 -27.13 1.28
N SER A 69 2.81 -26.22 2.05
CA SER A 69 1.69 -26.54 2.95
C SER A 69 1.93 -27.75 3.87
N GLY A 70 3.13 -27.85 4.46
CA GLY A 70 3.53 -28.91 5.37
C GLY A 70 3.77 -30.27 4.71
N THR A 71 3.68 -30.34 3.38
CA THR A 71 3.77 -31.58 2.61
C THR A 71 5.08 -31.63 1.83
N ALA A 72 5.78 -32.77 1.94
CA ALA A 72 7.00 -33.06 1.20
C ALA A 72 6.70 -33.93 -0.04
N ALA A 73 7.35 -33.64 -1.16
CA ALA A 73 7.33 -34.49 -2.35
C ALA A 73 8.75 -34.64 -2.91
N SER A 74 9.06 -35.80 -3.50
CA SER A 74 10.33 -36.00 -4.20
C SER A 74 10.44 -35.04 -5.39
N TYR A 75 11.64 -34.51 -5.64
CA TYR A 75 11.86 -33.55 -6.72
C TYR A 75 13.28 -33.60 -7.29
N GLY A 76 14.30 -33.45 -6.45
CA GLY A 76 15.69 -33.37 -6.88
C GLY A 76 16.63 -34.11 -5.94
N ASN A 77 17.91 -33.81 -6.09
CA ASN A 77 18.98 -34.36 -5.26
C ASN A 77 19.19 -33.50 -4.01
N SER A 78 19.75 -34.12 -2.97
CA SER A 78 20.26 -33.39 -1.80
C SER A 78 21.38 -32.43 -2.19
N PHE A 79 21.58 -31.39 -1.38
CA PHE A 79 22.68 -30.43 -1.52
C PHE A 79 23.32 -30.14 -0.16
N THR A 80 24.60 -29.79 -0.17
CA THR A 80 25.42 -29.64 1.03
C THR A 80 26.42 -28.49 0.87
N THR A 81 27.38 -28.38 1.79
CA THR A 81 28.46 -27.40 1.78
C THR A 81 29.07 -27.22 0.38
N ASN A 82 29.24 -25.96 -0.02
CA ASN A 82 29.77 -25.48 -1.30
C ASN A 82 28.88 -25.73 -2.52
N ASP A 83 27.76 -26.45 -2.38
CA ASP A 83 26.78 -26.52 -3.46
C ASP A 83 26.11 -25.16 -3.67
N VAL A 84 25.86 -24.83 -4.93
CA VAL A 84 25.12 -23.65 -5.35
C VAL A 84 23.75 -24.08 -5.86
N VAL A 85 22.71 -23.57 -5.20
CA VAL A 85 21.32 -23.73 -5.61
C VAL A 85 20.93 -22.52 -6.44
N GLY A 86 20.75 -22.68 -7.75
CA GLY A 86 20.17 -21.66 -8.61
C GLY A 86 18.65 -21.73 -8.57
N VAL A 87 17.98 -20.60 -8.40
CA VAL A 87 16.51 -20.49 -8.35
C VAL A 87 16.04 -19.65 -9.52
N ALA A 88 15.19 -20.21 -10.37
CA ALA A 88 14.53 -19.48 -11.46
C ALA A 88 13.04 -19.39 -11.14
N PHE A 89 12.51 -18.18 -10.98
CA PHE A 89 11.09 -17.93 -10.70
C PHE A 89 10.46 -17.08 -11.80
N ASP A 90 9.47 -17.64 -12.47
CA ASP A 90 8.62 -16.97 -13.45
C ASP A 90 7.30 -16.60 -12.75
N ALA A 91 7.22 -15.36 -12.30
CA ALA A 91 6.09 -14.85 -11.54
C ALA A 91 4.86 -14.63 -12.44
N ASP A 92 5.07 -14.39 -13.74
CA ASP A 92 3.98 -14.18 -14.70
C ASP A 92 3.20 -15.48 -14.98
N SER A 93 3.91 -16.62 -15.02
CA SER A 93 3.29 -17.94 -15.23
C SER A 93 3.14 -18.79 -13.97
N GLY A 94 3.59 -18.28 -12.82
CA GLY A 94 3.50 -18.98 -11.53
C GLY A 94 4.30 -20.28 -11.50
N LYS A 95 5.53 -20.27 -12.02
CA LYS A 95 6.42 -21.44 -12.10
C LYS A 95 7.77 -21.17 -11.46
N ILE A 96 8.33 -22.17 -10.78
CA ILE A 96 9.67 -22.07 -10.17
C ILE A 96 10.47 -23.35 -10.42
N TRP A 97 11.77 -23.20 -10.62
CA TRP A 97 12.74 -24.28 -10.83
C TRP A 97 13.93 -24.11 -9.90
N PHE A 98 14.53 -25.23 -9.53
CA PHE A 98 15.78 -25.25 -8.77
C PHE A 98 16.85 -26.04 -9.53
N SER A 99 18.09 -25.56 -9.46
CA SER A 99 19.27 -26.24 -9.95
C SER A 99 20.21 -26.54 -8.80
N LYS A 100 21.11 -27.51 -9.00
CA LYS A 100 22.26 -27.77 -8.15
C LYS A 100 23.50 -27.71 -9.04
N ASN A 101 24.43 -26.82 -8.72
CA ASN A 101 25.68 -26.63 -9.45
C ASN A 101 25.46 -26.52 -10.97
N GLY A 102 24.52 -25.67 -11.36
CA GLY A 102 24.14 -25.45 -12.76
C GLY A 102 23.25 -26.52 -13.40
N THR A 103 23.05 -27.68 -12.76
CA THR A 103 22.19 -28.75 -13.26
C THR A 103 20.76 -28.60 -12.73
N TRP A 104 19.80 -28.34 -13.63
CA TRP A 104 18.38 -28.25 -13.28
C TRP A 104 17.83 -29.58 -12.77
N GLN A 105 17.13 -29.54 -11.64
CA GLN A 105 16.56 -30.73 -11.03
C GLN A 105 15.32 -31.20 -11.82
N ALA A 106 15.03 -32.52 -11.75
CA ALA A 106 13.91 -33.15 -12.47
C ALA A 106 13.87 -32.91 -13.99
N SER A 107 15.04 -32.74 -14.64
CA SER A 107 15.12 -32.33 -16.06
C SER A 107 14.38 -31.02 -16.34
N GLY A 108 14.41 -30.10 -15.39
CA GLY A 108 13.84 -28.76 -15.48
C GLY A 108 14.43 -27.97 -16.65
N ASP A 109 13.58 -27.24 -17.38
CA ASP A 109 14.01 -26.25 -18.36
C ASP A 109 13.23 -24.93 -18.13
N PRO A 110 13.80 -23.99 -17.36
CA PRO A 110 13.16 -22.70 -17.12
C PRO A 110 13.03 -21.84 -18.38
N ALA A 111 13.95 -21.98 -19.35
CA ALA A 111 13.93 -21.18 -20.58
C ALA A 111 12.77 -21.62 -21.48
N ALA A 112 12.54 -22.94 -21.60
CA ALA A 112 11.37 -23.49 -22.28
C ALA A 112 10.09 -23.49 -21.42
N GLY A 113 10.21 -23.27 -20.12
CA GLY A 113 9.09 -23.24 -19.19
C GLY A 113 8.49 -24.62 -18.87
N THR A 114 9.28 -25.69 -18.97
CA THR A 114 8.85 -27.09 -18.76
C THR A 114 9.46 -27.70 -17.49
N ASN A 115 8.81 -28.73 -16.93
CA ASN A 115 9.29 -29.49 -15.76
C ASN A 115 9.60 -28.62 -14.52
N ALA A 116 8.72 -27.67 -14.21
CA ALA A 116 8.85 -26.83 -13.02
C ALA A 116 8.70 -27.63 -11.72
N ALA A 117 9.40 -27.19 -10.66
CA ALA A 117 9.23 -27.74 -9.32
C ALA A 117 7.80 -27.54 -8.82
N TYR A 118 7.27 -26.35 -9.08
CA TYR A 118 5.88 -26.00 -8.83
C TYR A 118 5.33 -25.26 -10.05
N THR A 119 4.06 -25.49 -10.31
CA THR A 119 3.25 -24.80 -11.31
C THR A 119 2.04 -24.20 -10.62
N SER A 120 1.42 -23.20 -11.24
CA SER A 120 0.20 -22.56 -10.71
C SER A 120 0.40 -21.93 -9.32
N ILE A 121 1.60 -21.40 -9.07
CA ILE A 121 1.85 -20.55 -7.90
C ILE A 121 0.91 -19.33 -8.02
N PRO A 122 0.04 -19.04 -7.03
CA PRO A 122 -0.90 -17.93 -7.12
C PRO A 122 -0.20 -16.59 -7.31
N SER A 123 -0.81 -15.65 -8.03
CA SER A 123 -0.28 -14.28 -8.15
C SER A 123 -0.21 -13.62 -6.77
N SER A 124 0.99 -13.22 -6.35
CA SER A 124 1.25 -12.53 -5.09
C SER A 124 2.59 -11.80 -5.16
N THR A 125 2.98 -11.13 -4.07
CA THR A 125 4.35 -10.65 -3.91
C THR A 125 5.16 -11.72 -3.18
N TYR A 126 6.09 -12.33 -3.91
CA TYR A 126 7.01 -13.32 -3.35
C TYR A 126 8.39 -12.75 -3.13
N PHE A 127 9.08 -13.28 -2.13
CA PHE A 127 10.44 -12.88 -1.81
C PHE A 127 11.31 -14.12 -1.74
N PRO A 128 12.56 -14.07 -2.24
CA PRO A 128 13.56 -15.07 -1.90
C PRO A 128 13.62 -15.25 -0.39
N THR A 129 13.41 -16.47 0.06
CA THR A 129 13.39 -16.83 1.48
C THR A 129 14.30 -18.03 1.67
N ILE A 130 15.08 -18.03 2.73
CA ILE A 130 15.92 -19.16 3.15
C ILE A 130 15.50 -19.55 4.57
N SER A 131 15.32 -20.85 4.82
CA SER A 131 15.08 -21.39 6.16
C SER A 131 16.20 -22.32 6.56
N GLN A 132 16.49 -22.35 7.85
CA GLN A 132 17.57 -23.11 8.41
C GLN A 132 17.16 -23.77 9.72
N ASP A 133 17.56 -25.02 9.89
CA ASP A 133 17.47 -25.72 11.17
C ASP A 133 18.73 -25.42 12.01
N ASN A 134 18.50 -24.87 13.19
CA ASN A 134 19.51 -24.46 14.17
C ASN A 134 19.81 -25.55 15.20
N SER A 135 19.28 -26.78 15.04
CA SER A 135 19.58 -27.91 15.93
C SER A 135 20.98 -28.52 15.73
N LEU A 136 21.73 -28.10 14.70
CA LEU A 136 23.07 -28.61 14.40
C LEU A 136 24.19 -27.62 14.83
N PRO A 137 25.32 -28.12 15.40
CA PRO A 137 26.32 -27.31 16.10
C PRO A 137 27.33 -26.55 15.22
N ALA A 138 27.26 -26.63 13.89
CA ALA A 138 28.10 -25.81 13.02
C ALA A 138 27.41 -24.46 12.77
N SER A 139 28.17 -23.37 12.61
CA SER A 139 27.68 -22.07 12.15
C SER A 139 27.05 -22.23 10.75
N THR A 140 25.80 -22.63 10.74
CA THR A 140 25.04 -23.05 9.58
C THR A 140 24.54 -21.78 8.90
N GLY A 141 24.80 -21.66 7.60
CA GLY A 141 24.42 -20.49 6.83
C GLY A 141 24.78 -20.68 5.37
N GLY A 142 24.47 -19.66 4.58
CA GLY A 142 24.88 -19.55 3.20
C GLY A 142 24.71 -18.13 2.70
N THR A 143 25.13 -17.89 1.48
CA THR A 143 25.06 -16.55 0.88
C THR A 143 24.14 -16.56 -0.31
N LEU A 144 23.18 -15.63 -0.32
CA LEU A 144 22.33 -15.38 -1.48
C LEU A 144 23.02 -14.35 -2.38
N ASN A 145 23.24 -14.73 -3.65
CA ASN A 145 23.67 -13.82 -4.70
C ASN A 145 22.47 -13.45 -5.58
N ALA A 146 22.01 -12.22 -5.44
CA ALA A 146 20.92 -11.64 -6.24
C ALA A 146 21.42 -11.01 -7.57
N GLY A 147 22.70 -11.19 -7.91
CA GLY A 147 23.36 -10.56 -9.06
C GLY A 147 24.22 -9.35 -8.70
N ALA A 148 24.53 -9.14 -7.42
CA ALA A 148 25.51 -8.14 -6.98
C ALA A 148 26.95 -8.51 -7.38
N ARG A 149 27.19 -9.80 -7.63
CA ARG A 149 28.39 -10.35 -8.26
C ARG A 149 27.96 -11.31 -9.37
N SER A 150 28.86 -11.63 -10.31
CA SER A 150 28.61 -12.64 -11.35
C SER A 150 28.08 -13.94 -10.74
N PHE A 151 27.07 -14.52 -11.38
CA PHE A 151 26.57 -15.83 -11.00
C PHE A 151 27.64 -16.90 -11.26
N ALA A 152 27.68 -17.93 -10.40
CA ALA A 152 28.56 -19.07 -10.59
C ALA A 152 28.11 -19.91 -11.80
N TYR A 153 26.81 -19.95 -12.08
CA TYR A 153 26.22 -20.65 -13.21
C TYR A 153 25.38 -19.69 -14.07
N THR A 154 25.30 -19.99 -15.36
CA THR A 154 24.59 -19.12 -16.31
C THR A 154 23.09 -19.14 -16.02
N ALA A 155 22.49 -17.96 -15.84
CA ALA A 155 21.05 -17.82 -15.68
C ALA A 155 20.31 -18.27 -16.96
N PRO A 156 19.11 -18.87 -16.88
CA PRO A 156 18.33 -19.23 -18.05
C PRO A 156 17.99 -18.02 -18.91
N SER A 157 17.89 -18.22 -20.23
CA SER A 157 17.50 -17.16 -21.16
C SER A 157 16.16 -16.53 -20.75
N GLY A 158 16.11 -15.20 -20.75
CA GLY A 158 14.93 -14.41 -20.37
C GLY A 158 14.77 -14.15 -18.86
N PHE A 159 15.61 -14.74 -18.00
CA PHE A 159 15.57 -14.49 -16.56
C PHE A 159 16.56 -13.39 -16.16
N LYS A 160 16.12 -12.45 -15.32
CA LYS A 160 16.90 -11.31 -14.86
C LYS A 160 17.42 -11.51 -13.43
N ALA A 161 18.57 -10.92 -13.13
CA ALA A 161 19.06 -10.80 -11.76
C ALA A 161 18.09 -9.97 -10.89
N LEU A 162 17.99 -10.30 -9.61
CA LEU A 162 17.18 -9.57 -8.61
C LEU A 162 17.88 -8.29 -8.14
N CYS A 163 18.00 -7.32 -9.04
CA CYS A 163 18.51 -5.99 -8.73
C CYS A 163 17.54 -4.89 -9.21
N THR A 164 17.62 -3.72 -8.57
CA THR A 164 16.71 -2.60 -8.84
C THR A 164 16.82 -2.05 -10.28
N THR A 165 17.97 -2.23 -10.95
CA THR A 165 18.15 -1.89 -12.36
C THR A 165 17.26 -2.71 -13.30
N ASN A 166 16.83 -3.91 -12.87
CA ASN A 166 15.97 -4.79 -13.65
C ASN A 166 14.47 -4.56 -13.41
N LEU A 167 14.10 -3.67 -12.48
CA LEU A 167 12.70 -3.30 -12.25
C LEU A 167 12.16 -2.46 -13.42
N PRO A 168 10.87 -2.59 -13.77
CA PRO A 168 10.23 -1.71 -14.74
C PRO A 168 10.39 -0.23 -14.36
N ALA A 169 10.46 0.64 -15.36
CA ALA A 169 10.45 2.08 -15.10
C ALA A 169 9.11 2.47 -14.44
N PRO A 170 9.13 3.29 -13.37
CA PRO A 170 7.90 3.74 -12.72
C PRO A 170 7.13 4.69 -13.64
N LEU A 171 5.81 4.53 -13.68
CA LEU A 171 4.91 5.42 -14.45
C LEU A 171 4.98 6.86 -13.95
N VAL A 172 5.14 7.04 -12.64
CA VAL A 172 5.41 8.32 -12.00
C VAL A 172 6.88 8.35 -11.60
N THR A 173 7.72 9.00 -12.40
CA THR A 173 9.17 9.03 -12.17
C THR A 173 9.55 9.87 -10.95
N LYS A 174 8.87 11.01 -10.74
CA LYS A 174 9.06 11.90 -9.60
C LYS A 174 7.73 12.04 -8.87
N SER A 175 7.58 11.35 -7.74
CA SER A 175 6.30 11.29 -7.03
C SER A 175 5.83 12.68 -6.55
N ASN A 176 6.77 13.58 -6.26
CA ASN A 176 6.49 14.95 -5.84
C ASN A 176 5.95 15.88 -6.94
N THR A 177 5.79 15.40 -8.17
CA THR A 177 5.11 16.14 -9.25
C THR A 177 3.64 15.77 -9.39
N VAL A 178 3.11 14.89 -8.54
CA VAL A 178 1.69 14.49 -8.56
C VAL A 178 1.09 14.31 -7.15
N MET A 179 1.92 14.07 -6.13
CA MET A 179 1.52 14.13 -4.72
C MET A 179 2.66 14.64 -3.86
N ASP A 180 2.39 15.67 -3.08
CA ASP A 180 3.38 16.24 -2.17
C ASP A 180 2.71 16.81 -0.92
N VAL A 181 3.55 17.10 0.07
CA VAL A 181 3.16 17.58 1.39
C VAL A 181 3.83 18.91 1.64
N VAL A 182 3.04 19.91 2.01
CA VAL A 182 3.56 21.22 2.42
C VAL A 182 3.26 21.46 3.90
N ILE A 183 4.27 21.93 4.63
CA ILE A 183 4.12 22.43 5.99
C ILE A 183 4.23 23.95 5.93
N TYR A 184 3.35 24.65 6.63
CA TYR A 184 3.37 26.11 6.64
C TYR A 184 2.91 26.66 7.99
N THR A 185 3.27 27.92 8.22
CA THR A 185 2.80 28.71 9.36
C THR A 185 1.70 29.63 8.89
N GLY A 186 0.58 29.65 9.63
CA GLY A 186 -0.53 30.55 9.31
C GLY A 186 -0.18 32.00 9.64
N ASN A 187 -0.71 32.92 8.85
CA ASN A 187 -0.45 34.37 9.00
C ASN A 187 -1.69 35.18 9.41
N GLY A 188 -2.86 34.54 9.55
CA GLY A 188 -4.10 35.22 9.93
C GLY A 188 -4.66 36.17 8.87
N SER A 189 -4.13 36.15 7.64
CA SER A 189 -4.55 36.95 6.49
C SER A 189 -4.55 36.08 5.23
N THR A 190 -4.67 36.66 4.03
CA THR A 190 -4.47 35.89 2.80
C THR A 190 -2.99 35.51 2.67
N GLN A 191 -2.72 34.26 2.27
CA GLN A 191 -1.38 33.77 1.99
C GLN A 191 -1.37 32.77 0.83
N SER A 192 -0.35 32.86 -0.02
CA SER A 192 -0.04 31.82 -0.99
C SER A 192 0.89 30.79 -0.36
N ILE A 193 0.49 29.53 -0.39
CA ILE A 193 1.31 28.39 0.01
C ILE A 193 1.90 27.79 -1.25
N THR A 194 3.21 27.95 -1.42
CA THR A 194 3.96 27.51 -2.61
C THR A 194 4.87 26.32 -2.28
N GLY A 195 5.46 25.71 -3.31
CA GLY A 195 6.50 24.69 -3.15
C GLY A 195 6.08 23.30 -3.65
N LEU A 196 4.84 23.15 -4.12
CA LEU A 196 4.42 21.94 -4.84
C LEU A 196 5.03 21.95 -6.24
N GLY A 197 5.55 20.80 -6.69
CA GLY A 197 6.07 20.63 -8.04
C GLY A 197 5.00 20.54 -9.14
N PHE A 198 3.75 20.87 -8.81
CA PHE A 198 2.56 20.70 -9.65
C PHE A 198 1.42 21.62 -9.22
N SER A 199 0.39 21.72 -10.06
CA SER A 199 -0.86 22.41 -9.75
C SER A 199 -1.80 21.43 -9.04
N PRO A 200 -2.07 21.60 -7.73
CA PRO A 200 -2.94 20.68 -7.00
C PRO A 200 -4.40 20.82 -7.39
N ASP A 201 -5.12 19.69 -7.42
CA ASP A 201 -6.57 19.65 -7.66
C ASP A 201 -7.35 19.17 -6.44
N PHE A 202 -6.65 18.62 -5.45
CA PHE A 202 -7.17 18.21 -4.16
C PHE A 202 -6.16 18.60 -3.08
N ALA A 203 -6.65 19.14 -1.97
CA ALA A 203 -5.83 19.47 -0.81
C ALA A 203 -6.55 19.11 0.49
N TRP A 204 -5.87 18.31 1.30
CA TRP A 204 -6.31 17.88 2.62
C TRP A 204 -5.47 18.56 3.70
N PHE A 205 -6.10 19.46 4.45
CA PHE A 205 -5.46 20.30 5.46
C PHE A 205 -5.65 19.77 6.88
N LYS A 206 -4.65 20.03 7.72
CA LYS A 206 -4.76 19.85 9.16
C LYS A 206 -3.88 20.82 9.94
N ARG A 207 -4.44 21.40 11.00
CA ARG A 207 -3.70 22.10 12.06
C ARG A 207 -3.00 21.08 12.97
N ARG A 208 -1.74 21.33 13.30
CA ARG A 208 -0.87 20.41 14.06
C ARG A 208 -0.67 20.82 15.52
N ASP A 209 -0.69 22.12 15.82
CA ASP A 209 -0.36 22.68 17.14
C ASP A 209 -1.57 22.82 18.09
N SER A 210 -2.79 22.56 17.62
CA SER A 210 -4.01 22.63 18.44
C SER A 210 -5.11 21.75 17.88
N ALA A 211 -6.06 21.38 18.75
CA ALA A 211 -7.27 20.68 18.33
C ALA A 211 -8.04 21.52 17.30
N ASN A 212 -8.27 20.94 16.14
CA ASN A 212 -9.04 21.48 15.03
C ASN A 212 -9.27 20.36 14.00
N ASN A 213 -10.43 20.36 13.35
CA ASN A 213 -10.76 19.34 12.36
C ASN A 213 -9.91 19.47 11.09
N HIS A 214 -9.82 18.38 10.34
CA HIS A 214 -9.26 18.38 9.00
C HIS A 214 -10.22 19.06 8.00
N ALA A 215 -9.69 19.67 6.95
CA ALA A 215 -10.48 20.30 5.87
C ALA A 215 -10.06 19.76 4.50
N LEU A 216 -11.03 19.38 3.67
CA LEU A 216 -10.80 18.81 2.34
C LEU A 216 -11.39 19.70 1.25
N PHE A 217 -10.55 20.12 0.31
CA PHE A 217 -10.91 20.95 -0.84
C PHE A 217 -10.55 20.22 -2.13
N ASP A 218 -11.35 20.42 -3.17
CA ASP A 218 -11.00 20.01 -4.53
C ASP A 218 -11.53 20.98 -5.58
N ILE A 219 -10.91 20.91 -6.75
CA ILE A 219 -11.17 21.81 -7.86
C ILE A 219 -12.52 21.54 -8.54
N VAL A 220 -13.10 20.35 -8.37
CA VAL A 220 -14.37 19.99 -9.01
C VAL A 220 -15.54 20.66 -8.28
N ARG A 221 -15.49 20.71 -6.94
CA ARG A 221 -16.44 21.48 -6.12
C ARG A 221 -16.18 22.99 -6.18
N GLY A 222 -14.91 23.39 -6.37
CA GLY A 222 -14.50 24.78 -6.56
C GLY A 222 -14.01 25.48 -5.29
N SER A 223 -13.55 26.72 -5.45
CA SER A 223 -13.02 27.56 -4.37
C SER A 223 -14.05 27.81 -3.27
N GLY A 224 -13.59 27.93 -2.03
CA GLY A 224 -14.43 28.20 -0.87
C GLY A 224 -15.26 27.02 -0.37
N LYS A 225 -15.27 25.89 -1.08
CA LYS A 225 -16.04 24.68 -0.72
C LYS A 225 -15.19 23.70 0.05
N PHE A 226 -15.61 23.37 1.27
CA PHE A 226 -14.88 22.45 2.13
C PHE A 226 -15.75 21.33 2.68
N LEU A 227 -15.09 20.24 3.03
CA LEU A 227 -15.67 19.14 3.78
C LEU A 227 -14.76 18.79 4.97
N ILE A 228 -15.35 18.30 6.06
CA ILE A 228 -14.64 17.98 7.30
C ILE A 228 -14.58 16.46 7.47
N SER A 229 -13.37 15.86 7.50
CA SER A 229 -13.24 14.38 7.50
C SER A 229 -13.61 13.70 8.80
N SER A 230 -13.73 14.44 9.91
CA SER A 230 -14.13 13.95 11.22
C SER A 230 -15.61 14.18 11.53
N ASP A 231 -16.37 14.80 10.62
CA ASP A 231 -17.77 15.18 10.84
C ASP A 231 -18.70 14.57 9.79
N THR A 232 -19.99 14.52 10.13
CA THR A 232 -21.09 14.11 9.27
C THR A 232 -21.62 15.26 8.41
N GLY A 233 -21.38 16.52 8.78
CA GLY A 233 -21.89 17.69 8.08
C GLY A 233 -21.69 17.66 6.56
N GLY A 234 -22.62 18.28 5.82
CA GLY A 234 -22.53 18.47 4.38
C GLY A 234 -21.41 19.44 3.97
N GLU A 235 -21.41 19.84 2.71
CA GLU A 235 -20.46 20.80 2.14
C GLU A 235 -20.62 22.18 2.79
N GLY A 236 -19.53 22.66 3.40
CA GLY A 236 -19.43 24.03 3.90
C GLY A 236 -19.00 25.00 2.81
N THR A 237 -19.38 26.26 2.96
CA THR A 237 -18.93 27.35 2.08
C THR A 237 -18.34 28.48 2.92
N ASP A 238 -17.08 28.82 2.70
CA ASP A 238 -16.40 29.96 3.30
C ASP A 238 -15.50 30.61 2.24
N SER A 239 -15.84 31.82 1.82
CA SER A 239 -15.09 32.56 0.80
C SER A 239 -13.69 32.97 1.27
N ASN A 240 -13.42 32.95 2.59
CA ASN A 240 -12.10 33.21 3.15
C ASN A 240 -11.28 31.93 3.33
N SER A 241 -11.78 30.77 2.85
CA SER A 241 -11.06 29.50 2.91
C SER A 241 -10.05 29.32 1.78
N LEU A 242 -10.13 28.24 1.00
CA LEU A 242 -9.32 28.07 -0.18
C LEU A 242 -9.80 29.03 -1.27
N ILE A 243 -8.99 30.04 -1.61
CA ILE A 243 -9.30 31.07 -2.61
C ILE A 243 -9.02 30.53 -4.01
N SER A 244 -7.87 29.89 -4.22
CA SER A 244 -7.49 29.32 -5.51
C SER A 244 -6.53 28.15 -5.37
N PHE A 245 -6.63 27.22 -6.33
CA PHE A 245 -5.54 26.31 -6.67
C PHE A 245 -4.64 27.02 -7.69
N ASP A 246 -3.33 27.03 -7.41
CA ASP A 246 -2.34 27.78 -8.19
C ASP A 246 -1.35 26.83 -8.86
N THR A 247 -0.48 27.33 -9.74
CA THR A 247 0.40 26.46 -10.55
C THR A 247 1.38 25.60 -9.73
N SER A 248 1.75 26.03 -8.53
CA SER A 248 2.75 25.40 -7.65
C SER A 248 2.28 25.38 -6.18
N GLY A 249 0.97 25.32 -5.96
CA GLY A 249 0.43 25.59 -4.63
C GLY A 249 -1.04 25.97 -4.62
N PHE A 250 -1.39 26.76 -3.63
CA PHE A 250 -2.74 27.30 -3.47
C PHE A 250 -2.70 28.58 -2.64
N THR A 251 -3.72 29.41 -2.83
CA THR A 251 -3.92 30.62 -2.04
C THR A 251 -5.08 30.39 -1.08
N ILE A 252 -4.83 30.67 0.20
CA ILE A 252 -5.79 30.54 1.30
C ILE A 252 -6.04 31.91 1.92
N GLY A 253 -7.28 32.16 2.34
CA GLY A 253 -7.66 33.38 3.04
C GLY A 253 -7.50 33.27 4.56
N GLN A 254 -8.10 34.24 5.26
CA GLN A 254 -8.21 34.23 6.71
C GLN A 254 -9.22 33.16 7.15
N SER A 255 -8.83 32.23 8.01
CA SER A 255 -9.79 31.31 8.63
C SER A 255 -10.71 32.05 9.59
N VAL A 256 -11.96 32.31 9.18
CA VAL A 256 -12.97 32.99 10.02
C VAL A 256 -13.89 32.00 10.75
N SER A 257 -13.82 30.71 10.42
CA SER A 257 -14.61 29.64 11.03
C SER A 257 -13.82 28.33 11.19
N ALA A 258 -14.37 27.35 11.91
CA ALA A 258 -13.81 26.00 11.98
C ALA A 258 -14.24 25.18 10.75
N PRO A 259 -13.34 24.39 10.13
CA PRO A 259 -11.96 24.13 10.53
C PRO A 259 -11.01 25.27 10.16
N SER A 260 -10.11 25.62 11.07
CA SER A 260 -9.12 26.68 10.83
C SER A 260 -7.86 26.15 10.15
N PHE A 261 -7.42 26.78 9.07
CA PHE A 261 -6.24 26.36 8.27
C PHE A 261 -5.21 27.49 8.08
N ASN A 262 -5.45 28.70 8.61
CA ASN A 262 -4.54 29.83 8.43
C ASN A 262 -4.61 30.88 9.56
N ILE A 263 -4.78 30.45 10.82
CA ILE A 263 -4.71 31.36 11.97
C ILE A 263 -3.24 31.74 12.19
N SER A 264 -3.01 33.01 12.57
CA SER A 264 -1.67 33.53 12.86
C SER A 264 -0.91 32.63 13.82
N SER A 265 0.35 32.34 13.46
CA SER A 265 1.29 31.50 14.23
C SER A 265 0.88 30.03 14.37
N GLY A 266 -0.24 29.60 13.78
CA GLY A 266 -0.64 28.19 13.76
C GLY A 266 0.28 27.36 12.87
N SER A 267 0.50 26.09 13.24
CA SER A 267 1.30 25.16 12.44
C SER A 267 0.38 24.23 11.65
N TYR A 268 0.59 24.15 10.33
CA TYR A 268 -0.29 23.42 9.43
C TYR A 268 0.46 22.44 8.55
N VAL A 269 -0.27 21.47 8.04
CA VAL A 269 0.15 20.57 6.96
C VAL A 269 -0.97 20.49 5.93
N ALA A 270 -0.61 20.44 4.66
CA ALA A 270 -1.51 20.08 3.58
C ALA A 270 -0.91 18.95 2.73
N TRP A 271 -1.70 17.90 2.52
CA TRP A 271 -1.40 16.85 1.55
C TRP A 271 -2.16 17.14 0.27
N SER A 272 -1.44 17.20 -0.85
CA SER A 272 -2.01 17.64 -2.12
C SER A 272 -1.81 16.62 -3.22
N TRP A 273 -2.78 16.51 -4.11
CA TRP A 273 -2.75 15.60 -5.25
C TRP A 273 -3.13 16.32 -6.54
N ASP A 274 -2.45 15.95 -7.63
CA ASP A 274 -2.78 16.29 -9.01
C ASP A 274 -3.83 15.28 -9.53
N ALA A 275 -5.02 15.77 -9.83
CA ALA A 275 -6.11 15.01 -10.43
C ALA A 275 -6.23 15.24 -11.93
N GLY A 276 -5.27 15.89 -12.57
CA GLY A 276 -5.17 16.06 -14.01
C GLY A 276 -5.63 17.43 -14.48
N THR A 277 -5.73 17.62 -15.80
CA THR A 277 -5.77 18.97 -16.38
C THR A 277 -7.17 19.56 -16.57
N SER A 278 -8.21 18.72 -16.64
CA SER A 278 -9.55 19.17 -17.00
C SER A 278 -10.64 18.41 -16.26
N THR A 279 -11.69 19.15 -15.87
CA THR A 279 -12.93 18.57 -15.36
C THR A 279 -13.87 18.33 -16.54
N VAL A 280 -14.32 17.09 -16.73
CA VAL A 280 -15.16 16.67 -17.86
C VAL A 280 -16.44 15.99 -17.37
N SER A 281 -17.48 16.03 -18.20
CA SER A 281 -18.67 15.20 -18.01
C SER A 281 -18.35 13.77 -18.43
N ASN A 282 -18.67 12.78 -17.61
CA ASN A 282 -18.46 11.37 -17.86
C ASN A 282 -19.80 10.62 -17.88
N THR A 283 -20.07 9.91 -18.99
CA THR A 283 -21.31 9.16 -19.24
C THR A 283 -21.08 7.65 -19.34
N GLN A 284 -19.97 7.13 -18.80
CA GLN A 284 -19.67 5.69 -18.78
C GLN A 284 -20.50 4.91 -17.74
N GLY A 285 -21.04 5.61 -16.74
CA GLY A 285 -21.96 5.06 -15.74
C GLY A 285 -23.43 5.21 -16.13
N SER A 286 -24.33 4.64 -15.33
CA SER A 286 -25.78 4.79 -15.49
C SER A 286 -26.28 6.18 -15.07
N ILE A 287 -25.46 6.96 -14.37
CA ILE A 287 -25.65 8.38 -14.13
C ILE A 287 -24.44 9.18 -14.62
N THR A 288 -24.68 10.41 -15.03
CA THR A 288 -23.59 11.32 -15.43
C THR A 288 -22.85 11.81 -14.20
N SER A 289 -21.52 11.79 -14.25
CA SER A 289 -20.64 12.37 -13.23
C SER A 289 -19.75 13.47 -13.82
N GLN A 290 -19.30 14.39 -12.98
CA GLN A 290 -18.20 15.29 -13.30
C GLN A 290 -16.91 14.67 -12.78
N VAL A 291 -15.91 14.53 -13.64
CA VAL A 291 -14.66 13.82 -13.35
C VAL A 291 -13.48 14.71 -13.69
N ARG A 292 -12.52 14.79 -12.76
CA ARG A 292 -11.16 15.19 -13.05
C ARG A 292 -10.24 14.06 -12.60
N ALA A 293 -9.54 13.44 -13.55
CA ALA A 293 -8.73 12.25 -13.30
C ALA A 293 -7.31 12.36 -13.90
N ASN A 294 -6.30 12.06 -13.08
CA ASN A 294 -4.94 11.79 -13.52
C ASN A 294 -4.78 10.28 -13.54
N ALA A 295 -5.16 9.66 -14.65
CA ALA A 295 -5.12 8.21 -14.80
C ALA A 295 -3.70 7.65 -14.63
N THR A 296 -2.66 8.39 -15.04
CA THR A 296 -1.25 7.98 -14.89
C THR A 296 -0.83 7.96 -13.42
N ALA A 297 -1.30 8.91 -12.61
CA ALA A 297 -1.08 8.92 -11.16
C ALA A 297 -2.12 8.10 -10.38
N GLY A 298 -3.15 7.57 -11.04
CA GLY A 298 -4.17 6.76 -10.40
C GLY A 298 -5.05 7.51 -9.41
N PHE A 299 -5.31 8.81 -9.64
CA PHE A 299 -6.17 9.62 -8.76
C PHE A 299 -7.30 10.30 -9.55
N SER A 300 -8.51 10.30 -8.99
CA SER A 300 -9.66 10.99 -9.54
C SER A 300 -10.50 11.66 -8.46
N VAL A 301 -11.00 12.85 -8.77
CA VAL A 301 -12.07 13.53 -8.05
C VAL A 301 -13.35 13.42 -8.89
N VAL A 302 -14.42 12.91 -8.30
CA VAL A 302 -15.69 12.66 -8.98
C VAL A 302 -16.84 13.29 -8.20
N THR A 303 -17.67 14.11 -8.83
CA THR A 303 -18.96 14.52 -8.24
C THR A 303 -20.13 13.99 -9.04
N TYR A 304 -21.19 13.59 -8.35
CA TYR A 304 -22.40 13.05 -8.97
C TYR A 304 -23.61 13.31 -8.07
N THR A 305 -24.79 13.24 -8.67
CA THR A 305 -26.08 13.27 -7.97
C THR A 305 -26.74 11.92 -8.16
N VAL A 306 -27.14 11.27 -7.07
CA VAL A 306 -27.91 10.03 -7.14
C VAL A 306 -29.23 10.33 -7.85
N GLY A 307 -29.51 9.61 -8.95
CA GLY A 307 -30.63 9.94 -9.84
C GLY A 307 -31.85 9.02 -9.76
N SER A 308 -31.78 7.97 -8.95
CA SER A 308 -32.91 7.07 -8.68
C SER A 308 -32.64 6.22 -7.43
N ASN A 309 -33.68 5.54 -6.93
CA ASN A 309 -33.60 4.61 -5.80
C ASN A 309 -33.25 3.15 -6.21
N THR A 310 -32.68 2.94 -7.40
CA THR A 310 -32.13 1.65 -7.88
C THR A 310 -30.61 1.72 -8.09
N SER A 311 -29.85 0.65 -7.82
CA SER A 311 -28.38 0.62 -7.98
C SER A 311 -27.86 1.31 -9.25
N GLN A 312 -26.83 2.15 -9.09
CA GLN A 312 -26.30 3.02 -10.15
C GLN A 312 -24.79 2.84 -10.27
N THR A 313 -24.27 3.05 -11.48
CA THR A 313 -22.83 3.09 -11.76
C THR A 313 -22.36 4.51 -12.05
N ILE A 314 -21.18 4.84 -11.56
CA ILE A 314 -20.58 6.18 -11.62
C ILE A 314 -19.24 6.07 -12.32
N GLY A 315 -19.07 6.85 -13.40
CA GLY A 315 -17.80 6.94 -14.13
C GLY A 315 -16.72 7.65 -13.30
N HIS A 316 -15.51 7.09 -13.27
CA HIS A 316 -14.38 7.64 -12.50
C HIS A 316 -13.12 7.95 -13.34
N GLY A 317 -13.08 7.60 -14.63
CA GLY A 317 -12.04 8.06 -15.56
C GLY A 317 -10.61 7.55 -15.35
N LEU A 318 -10.36 6.54 -14.50
CA LEU A 318 -9.00 6.07 -14.20
C LEU A 318 -8.46 5.04 -15.22
N GLY A 319 -9.33 4.38 -15.99
CA GLY A 319 -8.93 3.30 -16.91
C GLY A 319 -8.46 2.00 -16.23
N VAL A 320 -8.38 2.00 -14.89
CA VAL A 320 -8.04 0.85 -14.03
C VAL A 320 -8.95 0.90 -12.81
N ALA A 321 -9.30 -0.27 -12.27
CA ALA A 321 -10.17 -0.34 -11.10
C ALA A 321 -9.53 0.33 -9.87
N PRO A 322 -10.21 1.31 -9.23
CA PRO A 322 -9.74 1.87 -7.96
C PRO A 322 -9.76 0.80 -6.86
N GLN A 323 -8.76 0.86 -5.98
CA GLN A 323 -8.64 -0.03 -4.81
C GLN A 323 -8.99 0.67 -3.49
N LEU A 324 -9.09 2.00 -3.51
CA LEU A 324 -9.62 2.83 -2.44
C LEU A 324 -10.61 3.84 -3.05
N ILE A 325 -11.82 3.92 -2.49
CA ILE A 325 -12.78 4.97 -2.81
C ILE A 325 -13.29 5.56 -1.51
N ILE A 326 -13.22 6.89 -1.38
CA ILE A 326 -13.75 7.64 -0.24
C ILE A 326 -14.90 8.51 -0.75
N VAL A 327 -16.11 8.26 -0.25
CA VAL A 327 -17.35 8.93 -0.67
C VAL A 327 -17.90 9.79 0.46
N LYS A 328 -18.31 11.02 0.12
CA LYS A 328 -19.02 11.91 1.04
C LYS A 328 -20.26 12.51 0.40
N GLU A 329 -21.37 12.41 1.11
CA GLU A 329 -22.60 13.15 0.82
C GLU A 329 -22.42 14.63 1.16
N ARG A 330 -22.83 15.51 0.24
CA ARG A 330 -22.53 16.95 0.25
C ARG A 330 -23.73 17.80 0.66
N ASN A 331 -24.96 17.33 0.45
CA ASN A 331 -26.16 18.12 0.71
C ASN A 331 -26.95 17.66 1.94
N GLN A 332 -26.45 16.68 2.72
CA GLN A 332 -27.03 16.22 3.99
C GLN A 332 -25.94 15.83 4.99
N SER A 333 -26.34 15.60 6.24
CA SER A 333 -25.46 15.08 7.30
C SER A 333 -25.35 13.56 7.23
N ASN A 334 -24.17 13.05 6.89
CA ASN A 334 -23.88 11.62 6.80
C ASN A 334 -22.39 11.30 6.90
N ASN A 335 -22.07 10.05 7.23
CA ASN A 335 -20.70 9.56 7.34
C ASN A 335 -19.95 9.57 6.01
N TRP A 336 -18.62 9.47 6.11
CA TRP A 336 -17.70 9.31 4.98
C TRP A 336 -17.50 7.83 4.68
N PHE A 337 -18.13 7.31 3.64
CA PHE A 337 -18.07 5.88 3.33
C PHE A 337 -16.80 5.52 2.55
N VAL A 338 -16.14 4.44 2.96
CA VAL A 338 -14.87 3.99 2.37
C VAL A 338 -15.00 2.57 1.84
N TYR A 339 -14.69 2.41 0.56
CA TYR A 339 -14.40 1.12 -0.06
C TYR A 339 -12.89 0.88 -0.03
N HIS A 340 -12.48 -0.33 0.31
CA HIS A 340 -11.11 -0.79 0.15
C HIS A 340 -11.12 -2.23 -0.38
N ASN A 341 -10.29 -2.56 -1.37
CA ASN A 341 -10.30 -3.88 -2.01
C ASN A 341 -10.13 -5.04 -0.99
N SER A 342 -9.25 -4.88 0.00
CA SER A 342 -8.97 -5.88 1.03
C SER A 342 -10.13 -6.18 1.99
N ILE A 343 -11.15 -5.32 2.11
CA ILE A 343 -12.35 -5.61 2.92
C ILE A 343 -13.51 -6.21 2.10
N GLY A 344 -13.37 -6.21 0.76
CA GLY A 344 -14.39 -6.68 -0.16
C GLY A 344 -15.56 -5.69 -0.37
N ASN A 345 -16.34 -5.93 -1.42
CA ASN A 345 -17.45 -5.06 -1.84
C ASN A 345 -18.77 -5.26 -1.05
N GLY A 346 -18.83 -6.28 -0.19
CA GLY A 346 -19.94 -6.51 0.74
C GLY A 346 -19.78 -5.76 2.08
N ASN A 347 -18.76 -4.91 2.19
CA ASN A 347 -18.44 -4.17 3.41
C ASN A 347 -18.07 -2.71 3.12
N TYR A 348 -18.11 -1.88 4.15
CA TYR A 348 -17.57 -0.53 4.11
C TYR A 348 -16.89 -0.18 5.44
N LEU A 349 -16.06 0.86 5.41
CA LEU A 349 -15.58 1.59 6.59
C LEU A 349 -16.12 3.01 6.58
N SER A 350 -16.07 3.69 7.73
CA SER A 350 -16.36 5.13 7.80
C SER A 350 -15.09 5.92 8.13
N LEU A 351 -14.71 6.90 7.31
CA LEU A 351 -13.50 7.72 7.54
C LEU A 351 -13.62 8.57 8.80
N ASN A 352 -14.83 8.96 9.20
CA ASN A 352 -15.09 9.86 10.32
C ASN A 352 -15.41 9.13 11.64
N THR A 353 -15.23 7.80 11.70
CA THR A 353 -15.51 7.02 12.90
C THR A 353 -14.40 6.02 13.21
N THR A 354 -14.45 5.46 14.41
CA THR A 354 -13.56 4.37 14.84
C THR A 354 -14.13 2.98 14.54
N THR A 355 -15.30 2.92 13.91
CA THR A 355 -16.03 1.67 13.64
C THR A 355 -15.17 0.71 12.80
N ALA A 356 -15.31 -0.58 13.07
CA ALA A 356 -14.71 -1.64 12.29
C ALA A 356 -15.37 -1.75 10.90
N SER A 357 -14.84 -2.66 10.06
CA SER A 357 -15.50 -2.99 8.79
C SER A 357 -16.92 -3.47 9.06
N THR A 358 -17.89 -2.91 8.34
CA THR A 358 -19.32 -3.18 8.53
C THR A 358 -19.92 -3.79 7.26
N ALA A 359 -20.60 -4.93 7.41
CA ALA A 359 -21.32 -5.57 6.32
C ALA A 359 -22.43 -4.67 5.80
N SER A 360 -22.53 -4.53 4.48
CA SER A 360 -23.46 -3.63 3.82
C SER A 360 -23.58 -3.96 2.34
N ASN A 361 -24.67 -3.51 1.74
CA ASN A 361 -24.82 -3.49 0.29
C ASN A 361 -24.63 -2.09 -0.31
N LEU A 362 -23.95 -1.19 0.39
CA LEU A 362 -23.64 0.17 -0.10
C LEU A 362 -23.00 0.15 -1.49
N TRP A 363 -22.08 -0.79 -1.74
CA TRP A 363 -21.40 -0.97 -3.04
C TRP A 363 -22.11 -1.97 -3.96
N ASN A 364 -23.37 -2.31 -3.65
CA ASN A 364 -24.15 -3.32 -4.36
C ASN A 364 -23.44 -4.68 -4.51
N SER A 365 -22.57 -5.04 -3.56
CA SER A 365 -21.70 -6.22 -3.65
C SER A 365 -20.96 -6.34 -4.99
N THR A 366 -20.61 -5.20 -5.60
CA THR A 366 -19.98 -5.11 -6.91
C THR A 366 -18.64 -4.41 -6.78
N SER A 367 -17.57 -5.05 -7.23
CA SER A 367 -16.25 -4.42 -7.24
C SER A 367 -16.16 -3.36 -8.35
N PRO A 368 -15.42 -2.26 -8.15
CA PRO A 368 -15.14 -1.29 -9.20
C PRO A 368 -14.48 -1.95 -10.42
N THR A 369 -14.78 -1.44 -11.61
CA THR A 369 -14.15 -1.84 -12.88
C THR A 369 -13.16 -0.77 -13.33
N SER A 370 -12.56 -0.91 -14.51
CA SER A 370 -11.69 0.11 -15.11
C SER A 370 -12.38 1.45 -15.38
N THR A 371 -13.71 1.49 -15.46
CA THR A 371 -14.46 2.68 -15.87
C THR A 371 -15.47 3.17 -14.85
N VAL A 372 -16.05 2.27 -14.03
CA VAL A 372 -17.12 2.62 -13.10
C VAL A 372 -16.97 1.98 -11.72
N PHE A 373 -17.49 2.66 -10.70
CA PHE A 373 -17.84 2.02 -9.42
C PHE A 373 -19.36 2.02 -9.25
N THR A 374 -19.87 1.13 -8.40
CA THR A 374 -21.30 0.94 -8.19
C THR A 374 -21.68 1.37 -6.80
N ILE A 375 -22.79 2.10 -6.69
CA ILE A 375 -23.48 2.34 -5.42
C ILE A 375 -24.87 1.72 -5.50
N ARG A 376 -25.35 1.19 -4.37
CA ARG A 376 -26.77 0.91 -4.21
C ARG A 376 -27.51 2.21 -3.93
N SER A 377 -28.71 2.38 -4.44
CA SER A 377 -29.68 3.35 -3.91
C SER A 377 -30.93 2.67 -3.33
N GLY A 378 -31.61 3.36 -2.40
CA GLY A 378 -32.77 2.86 -1.65
C GLY A 378 -32.47 2.21 -0.28
N GLY A 379 -33.35 2.47 0.71
CA GLY A 379 -33.17 2.19 2.16
C GLY A 379 -32.68 3.44 2.92
N SER A 380 -32.71 3.49 4.26
CA SER A 380 -32.34 4.64 5.14
C SER A 380 -30.86 5.09 5.06
N SER A 381 -30.30 5.12 3.85
CA SER A 381 -28.90 5.10 3.45
C SER A 381 -28.48 6.44 2.81
N PRO A 382 -27.18 6.81 2.78
CA PRO A 382 -26.58 7.93 2.01
C PRO A 382 -26.98 8.08 0.55
N THR A 383 -27.67 7.11 -0.03
CA THR A 383 -27.80 6.95 -1.48
C THR A 383 -29.25 7.06 -1.96
N TYR A 384 -30.08 7.87 -1.33
CA TYR A 384 -31.36 8.26 -1.94
C TYR A 384 -31.18 9.19 -3.13
N ASP A 385 -32.20 9.16 -4.00
CA ASP A 385 -32.40 10.11 -5.08
C ASP A 385 -32.28 11.58 -4.63
N GLY A 386 -31.65 12.41 -5.46
CA GLY A 386 -31.38 13.82 -5.21
C GLY A 386 -30.20 14.13 -4.28
N ARG A 387 -29.44 13.11 -3.83
CA ARG A 387 -28.28 13.33 -2.96
C ARG A 387 -27.00 13.58 -3.74
N ASP A 388 -26.35 14.69 -3.43
CA ASP A 388 -25.11 15.11 -4.06
C ASP A 388 -23.91 14.50 -3.34
N HIS A 389 -22.95 14.00 -4.11
CA HIS A 389 -21.78 13.31 -3.57
C HIS A 389 -20.49 13.82 -4.19
N VAL A 390 -19.40 13.62 -3.46
CA VAL A 390 -18.04 13.57 -4.00
C VAL A 390 -17.42 12.21 -3.69
N ALA A 391 -16.67 11.67 -4.63
CA ALA A 391 -15.84 10.48 -4.45
C ALA A 391 -14.39 10.80 -4.82
N TYR A 392 -13.47 10.40 -3.95
CA TYR A 392 -12.04 10.37 -4.22
C TYR A 392 -11.64 8.93 -4.52
N CYS A 393 -11.26 8.66 -5.76
CA CYS A 393 -10.93 7.32 -6.23
C CYS A 393 -9.43 7.19 -6.44
N PHE A 394 -8.85 6.11 -5.92
CA PHE A 394 -7.42 5.84 -6.05
C PHE A 394 -7.17 4.43 -6.59
N SER A 395 -6.40 4.32 -7.67
CA SER A 395 -5.92 3.06 -8.25
C SER A 395 -4.42 2.87 -7.99
N PRO A 396 -3.95 1.62 -7.85
CA PRO A 396 -2.53 1.35 -7.63
C PRO A 396 -1.73 1.69 -8.88
N VAL A 397 -0.57 2.33 -8.67
CA VAL A 397 0.40 2.64 -9.71
C VAL A 397 1.75 2.11 -9.26
N VAL A 398 2.34 1.22 -10.05
CA VAL A 398 3.60 0.56 -9.72
C VAL A 398 4.69 1.60 -9.43
N GLY A 399 5.30 1.49 -8.25
CA GLY A 399 6.35 2.40 -7.78
C GLY A 399 5.84 3.75 -7.25
N TYR A 400 4.51 3.98 -7.21
CA TYR A 400 3.93 5.24 -6.76
C TYR A 400 2.85 5.10 -5.69
N SER A 401 1.83 4.26 -5.89
CA SER A 401 0.71 4.10 -4.96
C SER A 401 0.40 2.62 -4.70
N SER A 402 0.13 2.28 -3.44
CA SER A 402 -0.18 0.91 -3.01
C SER A 402 -1.32 0.91 -2.00
N PHE A 403 -2.28 -0.01 -2.21
CA PHE A 403 -3.47 -0.19 -1.38
C PHE A 403 -3.57 -1.68 -1.04
N GLY A 404 -3.61 -2.02 0.24
CA GLY A 404 -3.56 -3.41 0.63
C GLY A 404 -3.85 -3.63 2.10
N SER A 405 -3.48 -4.80 2.61
CA SER A 405 -3.65 -5.14 4.02
C SER A 405 -2.45 -5.91 4.55
N TYR A 406 -2.31 -5.90 5.88
CA TYR A 406 -1.37 -6.74 6.61
C TYR A 406 -2.03 -7.29 7.87
N THR A 407 -1.39 -8.29 8.46
CA THR A 407 -1.80 -8.88 9.74
C THR A 407 -0.74 -8.55 10.78
N GLY A 408 -1.15 -7.99 11.91
CA GLY A 408 -0.26 -7.74 13.04
C GLY A 408 0.28 -9.05 13.62
N ASN A 409 1.50 -9.01 14.15
CA ASN A 409 2.20 -10.17 14.71
C ASN A 409 2.44 -10.07 16.22
N GLY A 410 2.05 -8.96 16.88
CA GLY A 410 2.20 -8.78 18.33
C GLY A 410 3.64 -8.55 18.81
N SER A 411 4.60 -8.41 17.90
CA SER A 411 6.03 -8.28 18.20
C SER A 411 6.54 -6.86 17.97
N SER A 412 7.56 -6.43 18.72
CA SER A 412 8.31 -5.19 18.41
C SER A 412 9.12 -5.32 17.11
N ASP A 413 9.46 -6.54 16.70
CA ASP A 413 9.85 -6.83 15.32
C ASP A 413 8.60 -7.03 14.46
N GLY A 414 7.86 -5.94 14.27
CA GLY A 414 6.54 -5.95 13.66
C GLY A 414 6.54 -6.31 12.17
N PRO A 415 5.35 -6.46 11.56
CA PRO A 415 5.22 -6.80 10.15
C PRO A 415 5.91 -5.73 9.29
N PHE A 416 6.63 -6.22 8.28
CA PHE A 416 7.09 -5.40 7.17
C PHE A 416 6.02 -5.40 6.08
N VAL A 417 5.60 -4.20 5.70
CA VAL A 417 4.61 -3.97 4.64
C VAL A 417 5.34 -3.46 3.41
N TYR A 418 5.44 -4.33 2.39
CA TYR A 418 6.06 -3.98 1.11
C TYR A 418 5.10 -3.19 0.24
N THR A 419 5.53 -2.02 -0.22
CA THR A 419 4.76 -1.15 -1.14
C THR A 419 5.45 -1.01 -2.50
N GLY A 420 6.70 -1.45 -2.64
CA GLY A 420 7.47 -1.32 -3.88
C GLY A 420 8.03 0.08 -4.13
N PHE A 421 8.01 0.95 -3.11
CA PHE A 421 8.57 2.31 -3.14
C PHE A 421 8.85 2.78 -1.71
N ARG A 422 9.60 3.88 -1.55
CA ARG A 422 9.73 4.56 -0.25
C ARG A 422 8.48 5.39 -0.01
N PRO A 423 7.66 5.12 1.02
CA PRO A 423 6.46 5.92 1.27
C PRO A 423 6.78 7.35 1.68
N ARG A 424 6.07 8.31 1.09
CA ARG A 424 5.94 9.69 1.56
C ARG A 424 4.79 9.83 2.53
N TRP A 425 3.67 9.18 2.23
CA TRP A 425 2.41 9.30 2.97
C TRP A 425 1.84 7.92 3.17
N ILE A 426 1.36 7.64 4.39
CA ILE A 426 0.78 6.36 4.77
C ILE A 426 -0.46 6.63 5.62
N LEU A 427 -1.57 5.99 5.27
CA LEU A 427 -2.78 5.92 6.06
C LEU A 427 -3.09 4.45 6.33
N TRP A 428 -3.46 4.10 7.56
CA TRP A 428 -3.94 2.76 7.87
C TRP A 428 -5.14 2.78 8.81
N LYS A 429 -5.85 1.65 8.84
CA LYS A 429 -7.03 1.44 9.68
C LYS A 429 -7.16 -0.02 10.07
N PRO A 430 -7.16 -0.35 11.38
CA PRO A 430 -7.57 -1.67 11.83
C PRO A 430 -9.04 -1.90 11.47
N ILE A 431 -9.33 -3.05 10.87
CA ILE A 431 -10.67 -3.37 10.32
C ILE A 431 -11.50 -4.30 11.21
N VAL A 432 -10.96 -4.63 12.39
CA VAL A 432 -11.57 -5.50 13.40
C VAL A 432 -12.29 -4.69 14.49
N ALA A 433 -13.13 -5.36 15.29
CA ALA A 433 -13.79 -4.74 16.45
C ALA A 433 -12.76 -4.21 17.47
N GLY A 434 -13.04 -3.07 18.11
CA GLY A 434 -12.14 -2.45 19.09
C GLY A 434 -12.05 -0.92 19.04
N ALA A 435 -12.86 -0.25 18.22
CA ALA A 435 -12.95 1.22 18.14
C ALA A 435 -11.58 1.90 17.89
N PHE A 436 -10.88 1.47 16.85
CA PHE A 436 -9.58 2.03 16.45
C PHE A 436 -9.72 3.20 15.47
N ASP A 437 -8.90 4.23 15.65
CA ASP A 437 -8.83 5.38 14.75
C ASP A 437 -8.17 5.06 13.40
N TRP A 438 -8.36 5.95 12.43
CA TRP A 438 -7.53 6.05 11.23
C TRP A 438 -6.23 6.76 11.60
N VAL A 439 -5.08 6.24 11.17
CA VAL A 439 -3.77 6.82 11.53
C VAL A 439 -3.03 7.23 10.28
N LEU A 440 -2.66 8.51 10.19
CA LEU A 440 -1.96 9.12 9.07
C LEU A 440 -0.56 9.55 9.49
N ARG A 441 0.45 9.12 8.73
CA ARG A 441 1.85 9.52 8.86
C ARG A 441 2.44 9.96 7.53
N ASP A 442 3.44 10.83 7.57
CA ASP A 442 4.24 11.16 6.38
C ASP A 442 5.70 11.47 6.72
N ALA A 443 6.55 11.31 5.71
CA ALA A 443 8.00 11.47 5.81
C ALA A 443 8.46 12.94 5.78
N VAL A 444 7.56 13.90 5.56
CA VAL A 444 7.91 15.33 5.55
C VAL A 444 7.89 15.88 6.98
N ARG A 445 6.92 15.46 7.79
CA ARG A 445 6.86 15.78 9.23
C ARG A 445 7.85 14.98 10.07
N ASP A 446 8.17 13.76 9.64
CA ASP A 446 9.21 12.92 10.25
C ASP A 446 10.27 12.52 9.23
N PRO A 447 11.28 13.38 9.03
CA PRO A 447 12.31 13.11 8.07
C PRO A 447 13.32 12.08 8.57
N TYR A 448 13.14 11.39 9.71
CA TYR A 448 14.03 10.35 10.27
C TYR A 448 13.26 9.18 10.92
N ASN A 449 13.83 7.97 10.83
CA ASN A 449 13.36 6.82 11.58
C ASN A 449 13.86 6.93 13.04
N ILE A 450 13.11 6.52 14.05
CA ILE A 450 11.77 5.93 13.98
C ILE A 450 10.71 7.05 13.85
N VAL A 451 9.79 6.91 12.89
CA VAL A 451 8.70 7.87 12.63
C VAL A 451 7.72 7.88 13.81
N SER A 452 7.35 9.08 14.25
CA SER A 452 6.69 9.32 15.54
C SER A 452 5.43 10.17 15.45
N ASN A 453 5.40 11.21 14.64
CA ASN A 453 4.26 12.10 14.45
C ASN A 453 3.10 11.40 13.70
N TYR A 454 1.88 11.58 14.20
CA TYR A 454 0.66 11.08 13.59
C TYR A 454 -0.48 12.10 13.66
N LEU A 455 -1.41 11.98 12.71
CA LEU A 455 -2.68 12.70 12.71
C LEU A 455 -3.81 11.70 12.47
N LEU A 456 -5.00 12.02 12.97
CA LEU A 456 -6.17 11.14 12.93
C LEU A 456 -7.27 11.78 12.05
N PRO A 457 -7.44 11.34 10.79
CA PRO A 457 -8.49 11.83 9.89
C PRO A 457 -9.90 11.91 10.48
N ASN A 458 -10.21 11.02 11.42
CA ASN A 458 -11.52 10.88 12.04
C ASN A 458 -11.67 11.68 13.35
N ALA A 459 -10.69 12.50 13.73
CA ALA A 459 -10.72 13.28 14.95
C ALA A 459 -10.19 14.72 14.76
N SER A 460 -10.46 15.56 15.75
CA SER A 460 -10.01 16.96 15.78
C SER A 460 -8.69 17.16 16.51
N GLY A 461 -8.16 16.14 17.21
CA GLY A 461 -6.97 16.26 18.06
C GLY A 461 -5.77 16.89 17.35
N ALA A 462 -4.92 17.59 18.11
CA ALA A 462 -3.64 18.09 17.62
C ALA A 462 -2.72 16.93 17.17
N GLU A 463 -1.57 17.24 16.58
CA GLU A 463 -0.57 16.23 16.24
C GLU A 463 -0.10 15.50 17.50
N GLY A 464 -0.15 14.16 17.44
CA GLY A 464 0.38 13.29 18.49
C GLY A 464 1.71 12.69 18.06
N ALA A 465 2.46 12.16 19.04
CA ALA A 465 3.75 11.52 18.79
C ALA A 465 3.85 10.17 19.51
N ILE A 466 4.13 9.11 18.75
CA ILE A 466 4.49 7.78 19.24
C ILE A 466 5.40 7.08 18.22
N ALA A 467 6.61 6.70 18.65
CA ALA A 467 7.57 6.00 17.81
C ALA A 467 7.02 4.62 17.42
N GLU A 468 6.72 4.44 16.13
CA GLU A 468 5.93 3.28 15.69
C GLU A 468 6.41 2.59 14.44
N ILE A 469 6.86 3.34 13.43
CA ILE A 469 7.26 2.74 12.16
C ILE A 469 8.62 3.22 11.71
N ASP A 470 9.31 2.36 10.98
CA ASP A 470 10.35 2.77 10.05
C ASP A 470 9.74 2.92 8.65
N ILE A 471 10.06 4.02 7.98
CA ILE A 471 9.87 4.19 6.55
C ILE A 471 11.14 3.71 5.85
N LEU A 472 11.00 2.70 5.00
CA LEU A 472 12.08 2.00 4.30
C LEU A 472 12.05 2.34 2.80
N SER A 473 13.08 1.95 2.07
CA SER A 473 13.23 2.22 0.62
C SER A 473 12.12 1.61 -0.26
N ASN A 474 11.37 0.67 0.27
CA ASN A 474 10.42 -0.20 -0.43
C ASN A 474 9.14 -0.51 0.37
N GLY A 475 8.90 0.20 1.48
CA GLY A 475 7.77 -0.08 2.35
C GLY A 475 7.91 0.58 3.72
N PHE A 476 7.22 0.01 4.70
CA PHE A 476 7.29 0.44 6.10
C PHE A 476 7.25 -0.76 7.04
N LYS A 477 7.78 -0.60 8.25
CA LYS A 477 7.86 -1.68 9.25
C LYS A 477 7.48 -1.18 10.63
N PHE A 478 6.60 -1.93 11.31
CA PHE A 478 6.26 -1.63 12.70
C PHE A 478 7.40 -2.00 13.66
N ARG A 479 7.64 -1.12 14.63
CA ARG A 479 8.70 -1.24 15.65
C ARG A 479 8.15 -1.44 17.07
N ASN A 480 6.85 -1.61 17.19
CA ASN A 480 6.16 -1.83 18.44
C ASN A 480 5.00 -2.82 18.24
N ASN A 481 4.33 -3.17 19.32
CA ASN A 481 3.17 -4.08 19.36
C ASN A 481 1.88 -3.35 19.76
N LEU A 482 1.73 -2.08 19.34
CA LEU A 482 0.59 -1.27 19.73
C LEU A 482 -0.75 -1.90 19.38
N SER A 483 -1.71 -1.71 20.28
CA SER A 483 -3.08 -2.22 20.14
C SER A 483 -3.70 -1.76 18.82
N GLY A 484 -4.33 -2.68 18.09
CA GLY A 484 -4.95 -2.43 16.80
C GLY A 484 -3.97 -2.38 15.63
N ASN A 485 -2.85 -1.67 15.77
CA ASN A 485 -1.92 -1.43 14.66
C ASN A 485 -0.97 -2.62 14.40
N ASN A 486 -0.55 -3.32 15.46
CA ASN A 486 0.29 -4.51 15.37
C ASN A 486 -0.07 -5.58 16.43
N THR A 487 -1.33 -5.67 16.83
CA THR A 487 -1.79 -6.79 17.66
C THR A 487 -1.78 -8.09 16.85
N ASN A 488 -1.35 -9.19 17.48
CA ASN A 488 -1.27 -10.49 16.81
C ASN A 488 -2.63 -10.89 16.20
N GLY A 489 -2.64 -11.23 14.91
CA GLY A 489 -3.84 -11.66 14.18
C GLY A 489 -4.77 -10.53 13.75
N VAL A 490 -4.53 -9.27 14.15
CA VAL A 490 -5.39 -8.15 13.75
C VAL A 490 -5.11 -7.79 12.28
N GLN A 491 -6.18 -7.78 11.48
CA GLN A 491 -6.13 -7.31 10.10
C GLN A 491 -6.21 -5.78 10.04
N VAL A 492 -5.36 -5.18 9.22
CA VAL A 492 -5.26 -3.74 9.02
C VAL A 492 -5.16 -3.45 7.53
N ILE A 493 -5.94 -2.50 7.02
CA ILE A 493 -5.79 -1.99 5.66
C ILE A 493 -4.85 -0.78 5.64
N TYR A 494 -4.22 -0.53 4.50
CA TYR A 494 -3.37 0.65 4.31
C TYR A 494 -3.51 1.23 2.90
N ALA A 495 -3.22 2.53 2.80
CA ALA A 495 -2.98 3.26 1.58
C ALA A 495 -1.63 4.00 1.72
N ALA A 496 -0.79 3.92 0.70
CA ALA A 496 0.51 4.59 0.69
C ALA A 496 0.79 5.26 -0.65
N PHE A 497 1.45 6.42 -0.61
CA PHE A 497 1.97 7.14 -1.79
C PHE A 497 3.47 7.35 -1.66
N ALA A 498 4.19 7.30 -2.77
CA ALA A 498 5.64 7.30 -2.81
C ALA A 498 6.25 8.69 -2.58
N GLU A 499 7.40 8.70 -1.92
CA GLU A 499 8.39 9.77 -2.02
C GLU A 499 9.31 9.52 -3.21
N SER A 500 9.69 8.26 -3.40
CA SER A 500 10.54 7.79 -4.48
C SER A 500 10.21 6.33 -4.82
N PRO A 501 10.09 5.98 -6.11
CA PRO A 501 10.06 4.59 -6.56
C PRO A 501 11.27 3.79 -6.08
N PHE A 502 11.11 2.47 -5.89
CA PHE A 502 12.19 1.62 -5.36
C PHE A 502 13.43 1.58 -6.27
N ASN A 503 13.26 1.75 -7.58
CA ASN A 503 14.36 1.83 -8.55
C ASN A 503 15.35 2.95 -8.23
N TYR A 504 14.88 4.04 -7.60
CA TYR A 504 15.65 5.25 -7.35
C TYR A 504 15.82 5.56 -5.85
N SER A 505 15.16 4.80 -4.97
CA SER A 505 15.26 5.03 -3.55
C SER A 505 16.60 4.51 -3.03
N ARG A 506 17.24 5.31 -2.17
CA ARG A 506 18.45 4.92 -1.46
C ARG A 506 18.05 4.26 -0.15
N ALA A 507 18.88 3.32 0.32
CA ALA A 507 18.72 2.76 1.66
C ALA A 507 18.78 3.88 2.70
N ARG A 508 17.94 3.75 3.74
CA ARG A 508 17.78 4.73 4.80
C ARG A 508 18.15 4.12 6.13
#